data_AF-A0A2V9CJN3-F1
#
_entry.id   AF-A0A2V9CJN3-F1
#
_cell.length_a   1.000
_cell.length_b   1.000
_cell.length_c   1.000
_cell.angle_alpha   90.00
_cell.angle_beta   90.00
_cell.angle_gamma   90.00
#
_symmetry.space_group_name_H-M   'P 1'
#
loop_
_entity.id
_entity.type
_entity.pdbx_description
1 polymer ?
#
loop_
_entity_poly.entity_id
_entity_poly.type
_entity_poly.pdbx_seq_one_letter_code
_entity_poly.pdbx_strand_id
1 'polypeptide(L)'
;MKFQKIWVHQCRATRRIRKQFGVKSALDYLLGEKLLNFAEAADQHSEFAVKLPRFQAEVWSVFNPYELAGYLITLKPSKRKKLQKLLYVNRSSGSRRLT
;
A
#
# COMPACT_ATOMS: atom_id res chain seq x y z
N MET A 1 8.40 -16.85 -13.45
CA MET A 1 9.04 -15.62 -12.91
C MET A 1 8.49 -15.35 -11.51
N LYS A 2 9.32 -15.12 -10.49
CA LYS A 2 8.86 -14.97 -9.09
C LYS A 2 8.27 -13.58 -8.85
N PHE A 3 7.00 -13.38 -9.17
CA PHE A 3 6.21 -12.17 -8.84
C PHE A 3 6.16 -11.86 -7.33
N GLN A 4 6.57 -12.83 -6.51
CA GLN A 4 6.59 -12.80 -5.05
C GLN A 4 7.41 -11.66 -4.42
N LYS A 5 8.38 -11.07 -5.14
CA LYS A 5 9.28 -10.01 -4.62
C LYS A 5 9.14 -8.66 -5.33
N ILE A 6 8.19 -8.50 -6.26
CA ILE A 6 8.07 -7.27 -7.05
C ILE A 6 7.69 -6.07 -6.15
N TRP A 7 6.77 -6.27 -5.21
CA TRP A 7 6.36 -5.23 -4.26
C TRP A 7 7.52 -4.72 -3.39
N VAL A 8 8.50 -5.57 -3.05
CA VAL A 8 9.73 -5.16 -2.33
C VAL A 8 10.56 -4.19 -3.17
N HIS A 9 10.72 -4.48 -4.46
CA HIS A 9 11.43 -3.59 -5.38
C HIS A 9 10.69 -2.27 -5.56
N GLN A 10 9.36 -2.31 -5.59
CA GLN A 10 8.51 -1.11 -5.66
C GLN A 10 8.68 -0.26 -4.40
N CYS A 11 8.65 -0.83 -3.19
CA CYS A 11 8.92 -0.10 -1.96
C CYS A 11 10.33 0.52 -1.94
N ARG A 12 11.35 -0.19 -2.43
CA ARG A 12 12.71 0.34 -2.55
C ARG A 12 12.77 1.51 -3.55
N ALA A 13 12.07 1.40 -4.68
CA ALA A 13 11.94 2.47 -5.65
C ALA A 13 11.23 3.69 -5.04
N THR A 14 10.17 3.49 -4.25
CA THR A 14 9.47 4.57 -3.55
C THR A 14 10.39 5.36 -2.64
N ARG A 15 11.30 4.70 -1.90
CA ARG A 15 12.28 5.39 -1.07
C ARG A 15 13.22 6.28 -1.90
N ARG A 16 13.61 5.84 -3.09
CA ARG A 16 14.41 6.66 -4.04
C ARG A 16 13.60 7.83 -4.58
N ILE A 17 12.36 7.58 -5.00
CA ILE A 17 11.44 8.61 -5.52
C ILE A 17 11.19 9.67 -4.45
N ARG A 18 10.94 9.26 -3.20
CA ARG A 18 10.75 10.17 -2.07
C ARG A 18 11.94 11.10 -1.87
N LYS A 19 13.17 10.57 -2.00
CA LYS A 19 14.40 11.35 -1.87
C LYS A 19 14.63 12.32 -3.03
N GLN A 20 14.22 11.96 -4.25
CA GLN A 20 14.51 12.72 -5.47
C GLN A 20 13.38 13.70 -5.88
N PHE A 21 12.13 13.30 -5.68
CA PHE A 21 10.93 14.00 -6.16
C PHE A 21 9.98 14.40 -5.03
N GLY A 22 10.28 14.04 -3.79
CA GLY A 22 9.49 14.37 -2.62
C GLY A 22 8.37 13.38 -2.30
N VAL A 23 7.68 13.66 -1.19
CA VAL A 23 6.71 12.76 -0.57
C VAL A 23 5.48 12.54 -1.45
N LYS A 24 4.96 13.60 -2.09
CA LYS A 24 3.76 13.50 -2.95
C LYS A 24 3.97 12.53 -4.12
N SER A 25 5.06 12.67 -4.87
CA SER A 25 5.36 11.78 -6.00
C SER A 25 5.56 10.33 -5.55
N ALA A 26 6.13 10.12 -4.37
CA ALA A 26 6.28 8.79 -3.79
C ALA A 26 4.93 8.17 -3.41
N LEU A 27 4.00 8.96 -2.90
CA LEU A 27 2.64 8.54 -2.57
C LEU A 27 1.83 8.23 -3.85
N ASP A 28 1.91 9.09 -4.86
CA ASP A 28 1.28 8.85 -6.17
C ASP A 28 1.75 7.55 -6.80
N TYR A 29 3.06 7.30 -6.78
CA TYR A 29 3.64 6.07 -7.28
C TYR A 29 3.21 4.84 -6.46
N LEU A 30 3.42 4.85 -5.13
CA LEU A 30 3.23 3.64 -4.33
C LEU A 30 1.76 3.33 -4.05
N LEU A 31 0.96 4.33 -3.69
CA LEU A 31 -0.45 4.16 -3.35
C LEU A 31 -1.34 4.32 -4.58
N GLY A 32 -1.14 5.41 -5.32
CA GLY A 32 -1.99 5.80 -6.44
C GLY A 32 -1.91 4.86 -7.64
N GLU A 33 -0.82 4.10 -7.76
CA GLU A 33 -0.62 3.11 -8.81
C GLU A 33 -0.34 1.72 -8.25
N LYS A 34 0.79 1.52 -7.53
CA LYS A 34 1.26 0.16 -7.26
C LYS A 34 0.37 -0.62 -6.29
N LEU A 35 -0.06 -0.01 -5.18
CA LEU A 35 -0.91 -0.68 -4.20
C LEU A 35 -2.31 -0.97 -4.77
N LEU A 36 -2.87 -0.04 -5.53
CA LEU A 36 -4.17 -0.23 -6.19
C LEU A 36 -4.13 -1.37 -7.21
N ASN A 37 -3.13 -1.39 -8.09
CA ASN A 37 -2.98 -2.44 -9.08
C ASN A 37 -2.69 -3.80 -8.42
N PHE A 38 -1.92 -3.81 -7.33
CA PHE A 38 -1.63 -5.03 -6.58
C PHE A 38 -2.88 -5.59 -5.89
N ALA A 39 -3.74 -4.71 -5.36
CA ALA A 39 -5.02 -5.12 -4.77
C ALA A 39 -5.98 -5.68 -5.82
N GLU A 40 -6.04 -5.08 -7.01
CA GLU A 40 -6.84 -5.62 -8.13
C GLU A 40 -6.34 -7.00 -8.56
N ALA A 41 -5.02 -7.17 -8.67
CA ALA A 41 -4.44 -8.48 -8.94
C ALA A 41 -4.72 -9.49 -7.81
N ALA A 42 -4.81 -9.05 -6.55
CA ALA A 42 -5.13 -9.89 -5.41
C ALA A 42 -6.56 -10.44 -5.44
N ASP A 43 -7.51 -9.72 -6.06
CA ASP A 43 -8.88 -10.22 -6.23
C ASP A 43 -8.94 -11.41 -7.22
N GLN A 44 -8.03 -11.45 -8.20
CA GLN A 44 -7.99 -12.51 -9.22
C GLN A 44 -6.98 -13.63 -8.92
N HIS A 45 -5.95 -13.33 -8.12
CA HIS A 45 -4.84 -14.22 -7.85
C HIS A 45 -4.55 -14.31 -6.34
N SER A 46 -4.88 -15.46 -5.74
CA SER A 46 -4.71 -15.73 -4.30
C SER A 46 -3.27 -15.55 -3.82
N GLU A 47 -2.29 -15.79 -4.69
CA GLU A 47 -0.87 -15.58 -4.40
C GLU A 47 -0.49 -14.11 -4.15
N PHE A 48 -1.27 -13.14 -4.64
CA PHE A 48 -1.14 -11.71 -4.32
C PHE A 48 -1.89 -11.37 -3.04
N ALA A 49 -3.08 -11.95 -2.81
CA ALA A 49 -3.86 -11.72 -1.60
C ALA A 49 -3.08 -12.07 -0.31
N VAL A 50 -2.33 -13.17 -0.31
CA VAL A 50 -1.47 -13.57 0.84
C VAL A 50 -0.37 -12.53 1.14
N LYS A 51 0.07 -11.77 0.14
CA LYS A 51 1.16 -10.79 0.28
C LYS A 51 0.67 -9.37 0.52
N LEU A 52 -0.61 -9.09 0.25
CA LEU A 52 -1.20 -7.77 0.39
C LEU A 52 -1.01 -7.18 1.81
N PRO A 53 -1.19 -7.93 2.92
CA PRO A 53 -0.93 -7.40 4.26
C PRO A 53 0.53 -7.00 4.50
N ARG A 54 1.50 -7.73 3.92
CA ARG A 54 2.93 -7.39 4.03
C ARG A 54 3.26 -6.13 3.24
N PHE A 55 2.63 -5.96 2.07
CA PHE A 55 2.80 -4.75 1.28
C PHE A 55 2.20 -3.53 2.01
N GLN A 56 1.02 -3.67 2.61
CA GLN A 56 0.43 -2.64 3.46
C GLN A 56 1.35 -2.27 4.63
N ALA A 57 1.94 -3.25 5.32
CA ALA A 57 2.89 -2.99 6.40
C ALA A 57 4.12 -2.19 5.94
N GLU A 58 4.69 -2.49 4.76
CA GLU A 58 5.78 -1.68 4.20
C GLU A 58 5.33 -0.27 3.83
N VAL A 59 4.11 -0.08 3.33
CA VAL A 59 3.56 1.28 3.06
C VAL A 59 3.52 2.10 4.34
N TRP A 60 3.06 1.50 5.45
CA TRP A 60 3.07 2.13 6.78
C TRP A 60 4.47 2.36 7.35
N SER A 61 5.47 1.58 6.91
CA SER A 61 6.88 1.80 7.26
C SER A 61 7.51 2.96 6.46
N VAL A 62 7.09 3.14 5.20
CA VAL A 62 7.62 4.18 4.31
C VAL A 62 6.98 5.54 4.55
N PHE A 63 5.73 5.61 4.99
CA PHE A 63 4.98 6.85 5.17
C PHE A 63 4.36 6.96 6.55
N ASN A 64 4.35 8.17 7.11
CA ASN A 64 3.67 8.46 8.36
C ASN A 64 2.13 8.49 8.14
N PRO A 65 1.30 8.01 9.08
CA PRO A 65 -0.16 8.16 9.06
C PRO A 65 -0.69 9.51 8.57
N TYR A 66 -0.05 10.62 8.96
CA TYR A 66 -0.47 11.96 8.53
C TYR A 66 -0.24 12.22 7.04
N GLU A 67 0.87 11.71 6.48
CA GLU A 67 1.16 11.80 5.03
C GLU A 67 0.13 10.99 4.23
N LEU A 68 -0.23 9.81 4.73
CA LEU A 68 -1.26 8.95 4.14
C LEU A 68 -2.63 9.61 4.19
N ALA A 69 -3.03 10.13 5.35
CA ALA A 69 -4.31 10.81 5.52
C ALA A 69 -4.41 12.07 4.63
N GLY A 70 -3.36 12.89 4.61
CA GLY A 70 -3.27 14.07 3.75
C GLY A 70 -3.41 13.71 2.27
N TYR A 71 -2.72 12.67 1.83
CA TYR A 71 -2.81 12.19 0.45
C TYR A 71 -4.20 11.69 0.08
N LEU A 72 -4.86 10.93 0.95
CA LEU A 72 -6.22 10.44 0.70
C LEU A 72 -7.22 11.57 0.45
N ILE A 73 -7.06 12.73 1.10
CA ILE A 73 -7.89 13.92 0.89
C ILE A 73 -7.69 14.50 -0.52
N THR A 74 -6.50 14.38 -1.10
CA THR A 74 -6.23 14.88 -2.46
C THR A 74 -6.82 14.00 -3.57
N LEU A 75 -7.16 12.74 -3.25
CA LEU A 75 -7.65 11.78 -4.23
C LEU A 75 -9.13 11.95 -4.57
N LYS A 76 -9.48 11.55 -5.81
CA LYS A 76 -10.86 11.39 -6.26
C LYS A 76 -11.63 10.40 -5.35
N PRO A 77 -12.94 10.61 -5.11
CA PRO A 77 -13.73 9.80 -4.18
C PRO A 77 -13.66 8.28 -4.42
N SER A 78 -13.63 7.84 -5.68
CA SER A 78 -13.55 6.42 -6.04
C SER A 78 -12.22 5.78 -5.60
N LYS A 79 -11.09 6.39 -5.94
CA LYS A 79 -9.75 5.93 -5.52
C LYS A 79 -9.57 6.01 -4.01
N ARG A 80 -10.06 7.09 -3.39
CA ARG A 80 -10.01 7.29 -1.93
C ARG A 80 -10.71 6.14 -1.19
N LYS A 81 -11.95 5.80 -1.56
CA LYS A 81 -12.69 4.69 -0.91
C LYS A 81 -11.95 3.36 -1.03
N LYS A 82 -11.38 3.07 -2.20
CA LYS A 82 -10.61 1.83 -2.42
C LYS A 82 -9.35 1.78 -1.56
N LEU A 83 -8.56 2.85 -1.52
CA LEU A 83 -7.37 2.93 -0.66
C LEU A 83 -7.71 2.95 0.84
N GLN A 84 -8.81 3.59 1.25
CA GLN A 84 -9.27 3.53 2.63
C GLN A 84 -9.62 2.09 3.03
N LYS A 85 -10.31 1.36 2.15
CA LYS A 85 -10.61 -0.06 2.35
C LYS A 85 -9.32 -0.88 2.45
N LEU A 86 -8.27 -0.54 1.70
CA LEU A 86 -7.01 -1.30 1.75
C LEU A 86 -6.18 -0.96 3.00
N LEU A 87 -6.07 0.31 3.38
CA LEU A 87 -5.17 0.74 4.45
C LEU A 87 -5.79 0.62 5.85
N TYR A 88 -7.11 0.74 5.99
CA TYR A 88 -7.79 0.83 7.30
C TYR A 88 -8.67 -0.38 7.64
N VAL A 89 -8.84 -1.35 6.74
CA VAL A 89 -9.70 -2.53 7.02
C VAL A 89 -8.99 -3.61 7.85
N ASN A 90 -7.72 -3.41 8.24
CA ASN A 90 -7.05 -4.36 9.13
C ASN A 90 -6.54 -3.73 10.43
N ARG A 91 -7.46 -3.26 11.27
CA ARG A 91 -7.23 -3.15 12.73
C ARG A 91 -7.94 -4.25 13.53
N SER A 92 -8.47 -5.28 12.87
CA SER A 92 -9.33 -6.29 13.51
C SER A 92 -8.88 -7.74 13.33
N SER A 93 -7.66 -8.01 12.82
CA SER A 93 -7.16 -9.39 12.71
C SER A 93 -5.82 -9.64 13.43
N GLY A 94 -5.45 -8.77 14.37
CA GLY A 94 -4.20 -8.88 15.15
C GLY A 94 -4.37 -9.15 16.65
N SER A 95 -5.57 -9.52 17.13
CA SER A 95 -5.73 -9.98 18.52
C SER A 95 -6.76 -11.11 18.58
N ARG A 96 -6.34 -12.30 18.12
CA ARG A 96 -6.92 -13.56 18.59
C ARG A 96 -5.80 -14.57 18.74
N ARG A 97 -5.53 -14.88 20.01
CA ARG A 97 -4.78 -16.03 20.59
C ARG A 97 -3.27 -15.89 20.68
N LEU A 98 -2.79 -15.75 21.92
CA LEU A 98 -2.18 -16.80 22.75
C LEU A 98 -2.66 -16.49 24.19
N THR A 99 -3.61 -17.24 24.77
CA THR A 99 -3.39 -18.34 25.75
C THR A 99 -2.12 -18.19 26.56
#